data_AF-A0A7W1E8K7-F1
#
_entry.id   AF-A0A7W1E8K7-F1
#
_cell.length_a   1.000
_cell.length_b   1.000
_cell.length_c   1.000
_cell.angle_alpha   90.00
_cell.angle_beta   90.00
_cell.angle_gamma   90.00
#
_symmetry.space_group_name_H-M   'P 1'
#
loop_
_entity.id
_entity.type
_entity.pdbx_description
1 polymer ?
#
loop_
_entity_poly.entity_id
_entity_poly.type
_entity_poly.pdbx_seq_one_letter_code
_entity_poly.pdbx_strand_id
1 'polypeptide(L)'
;MRELVSEAIAEFSGWDGRFVTSVRALVLKPGLLTLEFLQGRRARYLSPLRLYLFASVAYFVVAAAAPNVRVAGLDDGSLKLVRSKDSLTRSRPERVAEAAREAVEDPDQLTDAKRDSALKDLERAPAPMRPALRQLVTDPKGFKHKIAQTMPKLLFVLLPIFAFIVSIFYRKRRYPEHLYFAIHLHTFLFVALTVIALSKFARGVLPIVLVPIAFAGLLSIPVYATIAFRRVYGGTLAGTLVKEIGIGFIYFVLSVTAMLGLVYWVSIF
;
A
#
# COMPACT_ATOMS: atom_id res chain seq x y z
N MET A 1 1.66 -27.53 -1.31
CA MET A 1 2.40 -26.25 -1.39
C MET A 1 3.38 -26.22 -2.54
N ARG A 2 4.29 -27.20 -2.71
CA ARG A 2 5.20 -27.26 -3.87
C ARG A 2 4.49 -27.45 -5.22
N GLU A 3 3.40 -28.22 -5.26
CA GLU A 3 2.59 -28.44 -6.48
C GLU A 3 1.84 -27.20 -6.97
N LEU A 4 1.22 -26.44 -6.07
CA LEU A 4 0.59 -25.15 -6.39
C LEU A 4 1.60 -24.10 -6.87
N VAL A 5 2.81 -24.13 -6.29
CA VAL A 5 3.91 -23.27 -6.74
C VAL A 5 4.43 -23.72 -8.09
N SER A 6 4.53 -25.03 -8.38
CA SER A 6 4.92 -25.51 -9.70
C SER A 6 3.84 -25.31 -10.76
N GLU A 7 2.56 -25.40 -10.43
CA GLU A 7 1.45 -25.05 -11.35
C GLU A 7 1.42 -23.55 -11.61
N ALA A 8 1.55 -22.71 -10.57
CA ALA A 8 1.68 -21.28 -10.75
C ALA A 8 2.91 -20.96 -11.61
N ILE A 9 4.08 -21.54 -11.30
CA ILE A 9 5.32 -21.34 -12.07
C ILE A 9 5.20 -21.90 -13.49
N ALA A 10 4.46 -22.99 -13.74
CA ALA A 10 4.22 -23.52 -15.08
C ALA A 10 3.26 -22.62 -15.88
N GLU A 11 2.24 -22.04 -15.23
CA GLU A 11 1.36 -21.02 -15.80
C GLU A 11 2.12 -19.69 -16.04
N PHE A 12 3.13 -19.38 -15.21
CA PHE A 12 4.10 -18.30 -15.43
C PHE A 12 5.16 -18.66 -16.50
N SER A 13 5.51 -19.93 -16.71
CA SER A 13 6.58 -20.37 -17.62
C SER A 13 6.22 -20.15 -19.09
N GLY A 14 4.92 -20.02 -19.39
CA GLY A 14 4.43 -19.49 -20.67
C GLY A 14 4.55 -17.97 -20.78
N TRP A 15 5.69 -17.38 -20.36
CA TRP A 15 5.97 -15.92 -20.35
C TRP A 15 5.76 -15.32 -21.75
N ASP A 16 4.50 -14.99 -22.02
CA ASP A 16 4.01 -14.46 -23.27
C ASP A 16 4.67 -13.09 -23.48
N GLY A 17 5.15 -12.80 -24.70
CA GLY A 17 5.66 -11.47 -25.06
C GLY A 17 4.66 -10.36 -24.72
N ARG A 18 3.37 -10.70 -24.57
CA ARG A 18 2.30 -9.82 -24.07
C ARG A 18 2.54 -9.30 -22.65
N PHE A 19 3.13 -10.06 -21.72
CA PHE A 19 3.40 -9.60 -20.36
C PHE A 19 4.38 -8.43 -20.36
N VAL A 20 5.57 -8.65 -20.95
CA VAL A 20 6.62 -7.64 -21.06
C VAL A 20 6.12 -6.43 -21.86
N THR A 21 5.41 -6.68 -22.96
CA THR A 21 4.78 -5.61 -23.76
C THR A 21 3.80 -4.78 -22.93
N SER A 22 3.00 -5.42 -22.08
CA SER A 22 2.04 -4.74 -21.21
C SER A 22 2.74 -3.96 -20.11
N VAL A 23 3.68 -4.55 -19.38
CA VAL A 23 4.43 -3.86 -18.32
C VAL A 23 5.19 -2.66 -18.90
N ARG A 24 5.88 -2.83 -20.04
CA ARG A 24 6.61 -1.74 -20.70
C ARG A 24 5.66 -0.63 -21.16
N ALA A 25 4.52 -0.99 -21.76
CA ALA A 25 3.51 -0.01 -22.17
C ALA A 25 2.89 0.71 -20.96
N LEU A 26 2.66 -0.01 -19.86
CA LEU A 26 2.14 0.53 -18.61
C LEU A 26 3.08 1.58 -18.05
N VAL A 27 4.36 1.26 -17.87
CA VAL A 27 5.35 2.11 -17.19
C VAL A 27 5.78 3.28 -18.07
N LEU A 28 6.07 3.04 -19.36
CA LEU A 28 6.65 4.06 -20.22
C LEU A 28 5.61 4.96 -20.91
N LYS A 29 4.36 4.53 -21.01
CA LYS A 29 3.31 5.25 -21.75
C LYS A 29 2.04 5.38 -20.92
N PRO A 30 1.97 6.35 -19.98
CA PRO A 30 0.85 6.49 -19.05
C PRO A 30 -0.50 6.55 -19.75
N GLY A 31 -1.45 5.70 -19.38
CA GLY A 31 -2.80 5.67 -19.98
C GLY A 31 -2.91 5.05 -21.38
N LEU A 32 -1.79 4.65 -22.04
CA LEU A 32 -1.84 4.01 -23.36
C LEU A 32 -2.61 2.68 -23.30
N LEU A 33 -2.27 1.82 -22.33
CA LEU A 33 -2.93 0.51 -22.20
C LEU A 33 -4.44 0.64 -22.08
N THR A 34 -4.91 1.60 -21.28
CA THR A 34 -6.34 1.89 -21.17
C THR A 34 -6.91 2.22 -22.53
N LEU A 35 -6.33 3.18 -23.26
CA LEU A 35 -6.82 3.57 -24.60
C LEU A 35 -6.85 2.40 -25.59
N GLU A 36 -5.79 1.59 -25.64
CA GLU A 36 -5.70 0.39 -26.49
C GLU A 36 -6.84 -0.60 -26.16
N PHE A 37 -7.10 -0.82 -24.86
CA PHE A 37 -8.15 -1.73 -24.40
C PHE A 37 -9.56 -1.20 -24.72
N LEU A 38 -9.76 0.11 -24.59
CA LEU A 38 -11.00 0.81 -24.94
C LEU A 38 -11.26 0.77 -26.46
N GLN A 39 -10.20 0.82 -27.27
CA GLN A 39 -10.28 0.74 -28.74
C GLN A 39 -10.37 -0.71 -29.26
N GLY A 40 -10.49 -1.70 -28.37
CA GLY A 40 -10.67 -3.11 -28.76
C GLY A 40 -9.38 -3.83 -29.14
N ARG A 41 -8.20 -3.19 -29.06
CA ARG A 41 -6.90 -3.81 -29.38
C ARG A 41 -6.38 -4.67 -28.21
N ARG A 42 -7.18 -5.67 -27.82
CA ARG A 42 -6.98 -6.48 -26.59
C ARG A 42 -5.99 -7.64 -26.77
N ALA A 43 -5.79 -8.15 -27.99
CA ALA A 43 -4.98 -9.35 -28.23
C ALA A 43 -3.47 -9.15 -27.99
N ARG A 44 -2.98 -7.92 -28.08
CA ARG A 44 -1.55 -7.58 -27.92
C ARG A 44 -1.14 -7.44 -26.44
N TYR A 45 -2.09 -7.26 -25.54
CA TYR A 45 -1.83 -6.96 -24.14
C TYR A 45 -2.45 -8.03 -23.23
N LEU A 46 -1.92 -8.14 -22.02
CA LEU A 46 -2.59 -8.89 -20.97
C LEU A 46 -3.89 -8.21 -20.59
N SER A 47 -4.88 -9.00 -20.17
CA SER A 47 -6.10 -8.45 -19.60
C SER A 47 -5.75 -7.56 -18.39
N PRO A 48 -6.41 -6.41 -18.21
CA PRO A 48 -6.09 -5.47 -17.13
C PRO A 48 -6.10 -6.14 -15.76
N LEU A 49 -7.09 -7.00 -15.52
CA LEU A 49 -7.25 -7.73 -14.27
C LEU A 49 -6.06 -8.67 -13.98
N ARG A 50 -5.62 -9.49 -14.94
CA ARG A 50 -4.44 -10.34 -14.77
C ARG A 50 -3.19 -9.51 -14.48
N LEU A 51 -2.99 -8.42 -15.21
CA LEU A 51 -1.83 -7.54 -15.02
C LEU A 51 -1.83 -6.94 -13.60
N TYR A 52 -2.99 -6.49 -13.12
CA TYR A 52 -3.18 -6.02 -11.74
C TYR A 52 -2.87 -7.11 -10.71
N LEU A 53 -3.40 -8.32 -10.90
CA LEU A 53 -3.16 -9.43 -9.98
C LEU A 53 -1.67 -9.74 -9.88
N PHE A 54 -0.97 -9.83 -11.01
CA PHE A 54 0.49 -10.03 -11.03
C PHE A 54 1.24 -8.91 -10.31
N ALA A 55 0.92 -7.64 -10.60
CA ALA A 55 1.58 -6.51 -9.95
C ALA A 55 1.30 -6.47 -8.43
N SER A 56 0.07 -6.76 -8.01
CA SER A 56 -0.32 -6.78 -6.60
C SER A 56 0.37 -7.92 -5.83
N VAL A 57 0.39 -9.14 -6.39
CA VAL A 57 1.08 -10.29 -5.79
C VAL A 57 2.57 -10.01 -5.67
N ALA A 58 3.20 -9.50 -6.73
CA ALA A 58 4.61 -9.11 -6.72
C ALA A 58 4.88 -8.09 -5.61
N TYR A 59 4.07 -7.03 -5.51
CA TYR A 59 4.19 -6.04 -4.46
C TYR A 59 4.05 -6.64 -3.07
N PHE A 60 3.00 -7.43 -2.80
CA PHE A 60 2.75 -7.98 -1.47
C PHE A 60 3.82 -8.98 -1.03
N VAL A 61 4.33 -9.80 -1.95
CA VAL A 61 5.45 -10.71 -1.66
C VAL A 61 6.72 -9.93 -1.32
N VAL A 62 7.08 -8.94 -2.14
CA VAL A 62 8.27 -8.10 -1.89
C VAL A 62 8.11 -7.30 -0.60
N ALA A 63 6.94 -6.72 -0.35
CA ALA A 63 6.65 -5.95 0.85
C ALA A 63 6.69 -6.81 2.12
N ALA A 64 6.17 -8.04 2.08
CA ALA A 64 6.22 -8.96 3.20
C ALA A 64 7.65 -9.45 3.52
N ALA A 65 8.51 -9.54 2.51
CA ALA A 65 9.92 -9.93 2.67
C ALA A 65 10.85 -8.73 2.93
N ALA A 66 10.38 -7.50 2.78
CA ALA A 66 11.22 -6.30 2.84
C ALA A 66 11.83 -6.14 4.24
N PRO A 67 13.15 -5.90 4.34
CA PRO A 67 13.78 -5.68 5.63
C PRO A 67 13.25 -4.37 6.25
N ASN A 68 13.11 -4.38 7.58
CA ASN A 68 12.91 -3.15 8.34
C ASN A 68 14.22 -2.36 8.26
N VAL A 69 14.33 -1.45 7.29
CA VAL A 69 15.49 -0.57 7.16
C VAL A 69 15.47 0.42 8.32
N ARG A 70 16.14 0.06 9.42
CA ARG A 70 16.64 1.04 10.37
C ARG A 70 17.72 1.81 9.62
N VAL A 71 17.56 3.12 9.48
CA VAL A 71 18.57 3.98 8.84
C VAL A 71 19.82 3.92 9.72
N ALA A 72 20.74 3.00 9.40
CA ALA A 72 22.03 2.88 10.06
C ALA A 72 22.83 4.15 9.73
N GLY A 73 23.04 5.00 10.74
CA GLY A 73 23.67 6.32 10.59
C GLY A 73 23.03 7.44 11.42
N LEU A 74 21.88 7.19 12.06
CA LEU A 74 21.43 7.97 13.21
C LEU A 74 21.64 7.10 14.45
N ASP A 75 22.88 7.05 14.94
CA ASP A 75 23.24 6.24 16.10
C ASP A 75 22.40 6.62 17.32
N ASP A 76 21.64 5.62 17.75
CA ASP A 76 20.68 5.51 18.84
C ASP A 76 21.31 5.70 20.24
N GLY A 77 22.60 6.08 20.32
CA GLY A 77 23.33 6.22 21.58
C GLY A 77 22.91 7.46 22.38
N SER A 78 22.74 8.60 21.73
CA SER A 78 22.37 9.87 22.38
C SER A 78 20.86 10.00 22.62
N LEU A 79 20.02 9.30 21.84
CA LEU A 79 18.57 9.26 22.01
C LEU A 79 18.10 8.24 23.07
N LYS A 80 18.76 7.08 23.22
CA LYS A 80 18.44 6.13 24.30
C LYS A 80 18.80 6.63 25.70
N LEU A 81 19.91 7.37 25.84
CA LEU A 81 20.34 7.94 27.12
C LEU A 81 19.38 9.02 27.66
N VAL A 82 18.71 9.77 26.77
CA VAL A 82 17.67 10.74 27.15
C VAL A 82 16.32 10.04 27.38
N ARG A 83 16.00 9.00 26.61
CA ARG A 83 14.70 8.30 26.66
C ARG A 83 14.49 7.40 27.89
N SER A 84 15.58 6.93 28.51
CA SER A 84 15.53 6.10 29.73
C SER A 84 15.18 6.88 31.02
N LYS A 85 15.45 8.20 31.06
CA LYS A 85 15.21 9.02 32.26
C LYS A 85 13.76 9.51 32.42
N ASP A 86 12.92 9.32 31.40
CA ASP A 86 11.58 9.94 31.28
C ASP A 86 10.43 8.91 31.29
N SER A 87 10.72 7.65 31.59
CA SER A 87 9.74 6.55 31.59
C SER A 87 8.69 6.65 32.71
N LEU A 88 8.98 7.42 33.77
CA LEU A 88 8.10 7.63 34.93
C LEU A 88 7.20 8.88 34.80
N THR A 89 7.48 9.78 33.85
CA THR A 89 6.80 11.08 33.66
C THR A 89 5.85 11.10 32.46
N ARG A 90 5.82 10.03 31.65
CA ARG A 90 4.94 9.93 30.47
C ARG A 90 3.47 9.90 30.84
N SER A 91 2.68 10.61 30.02
CA SER A 91 1.23 10.57 30.09
C SER A 91 0.72 9.16 29.76
N ARG A 92 -0.47 8.82 30.28
CA ARG A 92 -1.09 7.51 30.04
C ARG A 92 -1.24 7.17 28.54
N PRO A 93 -1.69 8.10 27.66
CA PRO A 93 -1.76 7.84 26.22
C PRO A 93 -0.41 7.51 25.60
N GLU A 94 0.67 8.16 26.05
CA GLU A 94 2.02 7.91 25.54
C GLU A 94 2.52 6.51 25.89
N ARG A 95 2.21 6.00 27.09
CA ARG A 95 2.59 4.63 27.48
C ARG A 95 1.90 3.56 26.64
N VAL A 96 0.60 3.74 26.38
CA VAL A 96 -0.15 2.83 25.49
C VAL A 96 0.40 2.91 24.07
N ALA A 97 0.68 4.11 23.57
CA ALA A 97 1.25 4.31 22.24
C ALA A 97 2.66 3.71 22.12
N GLU A 98 3.48 3.80 23.15
CA GLU A 98 4.81 3.21 23.19
C GLU A 98 4.76 1.68 23.24
N ALA A 99 3.95 1.10 24.12
CA ALA A 99 3.77 -0.35 24.17
C ALA A 99 3.23 -0.90 22.85
N ALA A 100 2.27 -0.21 22.22
CA ALA A 100 1.78 -0.53 20.89
C ALA A 100 2.88 -0.47 19.81
N ARG A 101 3.74 0.56 19.84
CA ARG A 101 4.88 0.68 18.92
C ARG A 101 5.92 -0.41 19.15
N GLU A 102 6.31 -0.66 20.39
CA GLU A 102 7.26 -1.74 20.75
C GLU A 102 6.70 -3.10 20.30
N ALA A 103 5.42 -3.38 20.54
CA ALA A 103 4.76 -4.60 20.09
C ALA A 103 4.78 -4.75 18.56
N VAL A 104 4.73 -3.65 17.80
CA VAL A 104 4.82 -3.66 16.34
C VAL A 104 6.27 -3.74 15.87
N GLU A 105 7.21 -3.00 16.42
CA GLU A 105 8.56 -2.95 15.89
C GLU A 105 9.40 -4.16 16.29
N ASP A 106 9.28 -4.59 17.55
CA ASP A 106 10.04 -5.68 18.12
C ASP A 106 9.20 -6.41 19.19
N PRO A 107 8.28 -7.31 18.77
CA PRO A 107 7.36 -8.01 19.67
C PRO A 107 8.06 -8.71 20.85
N ASP A 108 9.32 -9.12 20.65
CA ASP A 108 10.07 -9.92 21.60
C ASP A 108 10.73 -9.04 22.69
N GLN A 109 10.77 -7.71 22.52
CA GLN A 109 11.27 -6.76 23.54
C GLN A 109 10.20 -6.23 24.51
N LEU A 110 8.92 -6.51 24.27
CA LEU A 110 7.83 -6.03 25.14
C LEU A 110 7.74 -6.88 26.41
N THR A 111 8.26 -6.37 27.53
CA THR A 111 8.19 -7.04 28.83
C THR A 111 6.75 -7.15 29.35
N ASP A 112 6.46 -8.20 30.11
CA ASP A 112 5.11 -8.43 30.67
C ASP A 112 4.64 -7.25 31.53
N ALA A 113 5.54 -6.66 32.33
CA ALA A 113 5.23 -5.48 33.15
C ALA A 113 4.81 -4.25 32.30
N LYS A 114 5.44 -4.02 31.14
CA LYS A 114 5.04 -2.95 30.22
C LYS A 114 3.70 -3.25 29.56
N ARG A 115 3.47 -4.52 29.19
CA ARG A 115 2.21 -5.00 28.62
C ARG A 115 1.05 -4.77 29.58
N ASP A 116 1.18 -5.19 30.83
CA ASP A 116 0.13 -5.08 31.84
C ASP A 116 -0.19 -3.62 32.18
N SER A 117 0.84 -2.78 32.30
CA SER A 117 0.68 -1.34 32.50
C SER A 117 -0.08 -0.69 31.33
N ALA A 118 0.26 -1.04 30.08
CA ALA A 118 -0.42 -0.55 28.90
C ALA A 118 -1.88 -1.03 28.82
N LEU A 119 -2.16 -2.29 29.17
CA LEU A 119 -3.52 -2.83 29.19
C LEU A 119 -4.40 -2.14 30.24
N LYS A 120 -3.83 -1.81 31.40
CA LYS A 120 -4.53 -1.06 32.45
C LYS A 120 -4.85 0.38 32.02
N ASP A 121 -3.91 1.04 31.35
CA ASP A 121 -4.14 2.39 30.81
C ASP A 121 -5.13 2.38 29.63
N LEU A 122 -5.23 1.25 28.91
CA LEU A 122 -6.12 1.08 27.76
C LEU A 122 -7.61 1.10 28.12
N GLU A 123 -7.98 0.71 29.34
CA GLU A 123 -9.37 0.77 29.83
C GLU A 123 -9.97 2.18 29.73
N ARG A 124 -9.12 3.21 29.71
CA ARG A 124 -9.51 4.62 29.59
C ARG A 124 -9.39 5.18 28.17
N ALA A 125 -8.93 4.41 27.20
CA ALA A 125 -8.84 4.85 25.81
C ALA A 125 -10.24 5.07 25.20
N PRO A 126 -10.38 5.82 24.08
CA PRO A 126 -11.65 5.92 23.36
C PRO A 126 -12.15 4.55 22.93
N ALA A 127 -13.44 4.25 23.16
CA ALA A 127 -14.08 2.97 22.84
C ALA A 127 -13.72 2.39 21.44
N PRO A 128 -13.69 3.16 20.33
CA PRO A 128 -13.42 2.58 19.01
C PRO A 128 -11.97 2.09 18.82
N MET A 129 -11.02 2.61 19.61
CA MET A 129 -9.59 2.26 19.46
C MET A 129 -9.14 1.14 20.41
N ARG A 130 -9.91 0.90 21.48
CA ARG A 130 -9.61 -0.12 22.50
C ARG A 130 -9.33 -1.51 21.92
N PRO A 131 -10.19 -2.09 21.06
CA PRO A 131 -9.98 -3.47 20.63
C PRO A 131 -8.70 -3.61 19.79
N ALA A 132 -8.43 -2.64 18.90
CA ALA A 132 -7.24 -2.64 18.06
C ALA A 132 -5.96 -2.50 18.89
N LEU A 133 -5.92 -1.54 19.82
CA LEU A 133 -4.78 -1.35 20.71
C LEU A 133 -4.56 -2.56 21.63
N ARG A 134 -5.64 -3.19 22.12
CA ARG A 134 -5.55 -4.39 22.95
C ARG A 134 -4.89 -5.52 22.17
N GLN A 135 -5.42 -5.84 20.99
CA GLN A 135 -4.91 -6.93 20.18
C GLN A 135 -3.46 -6.67 19.72
N LEU A 136 -3.12 -5.41 19.43
CA LEU A 136 -1.75 -5.02 19.08
C LEU A 136 -0.76 -5.29 20.22
N VAL A 137 -1.17 -5.06 21.47
CA VAL A 137 -0.34 -5.27 22.66
C VAL A 137 -0.30 -6.75 23.09
N THR A 138 -1.39 -7.49 22.91
CA THR A 138 -1.49 -8.90 23.34
C THR A 138 -1.03 -9.91 22.30
N ASP A 139 -1.34 -9.68 21.02
CA ASP A 139 -0.98 -10.57 19.91
C ASP A 139 -0.61 -9.75 18.64
N PRO A 140 0.54 -9.04 18.67
CA PRO A 140 0.98 -8.24 17.52
C PRO A 140 1.25 -9.08 16.27
N LYS A 141 1.71 -10.34 16.42
CA LYS A 141 2.04 -11.22 15.29
C LYS A 141 0.76 -11.68 14.58
N GLY A 142 -0.24 -12.16 15.33
CA GLY A 142 -1.54 -12.54 14.76
C GLY A 142 -2.30 -11.35 14.17
N PHE A 143 -2.28 -10.20 14.84
CA PHE A 143 -2.88 -8.97 14.30
C PHE A 143 -2.30 -8.58 12.93
N LYS A 144 -0.97 -8.50 12.83
CA LYS A 144 -0.27 -8.19 11.57
C LYS A 144 -0.58 -9.21 10.48
N HIS A 145 -0.61 -10.49 10.83
CA HIS A 145 -0.90 -11.56 9.89
C HIS A 145 -2.32 -11.42 9.30
N LYS A 146 -3.33 -11.18 10.14
CA LYS A 146 -4.71 -10.94 9.71
C LYS A 146 -4.84 -9.71 8.81
N ILE A 147 -4.17 -8.61 9.16
CA ILE A 147 -4.13 -7.41 8.30
C ILE A 147 -3.49 -7.75 6.95
N ALA A 148 -2.31 -8.39 6.94
CA ALA A 148 -1.59 -8.71 5.71
C ALA A 148 -2.41 -9.61 4.77
N GLN A 149 -3.19 -10.54 5.30
CA GLN A 149 -4.09 -11.40 4.50
C GLN A 149 -5.32 -10.68 3.96
N THR A 150 -5.78 -9.63 4.65
CA THR A 150 -7.01 -8.91 4.29
C THR A 150 -6.73 -7.70 3.40
N MET A 151 -5.52 -7.11 3.49
CA MET A 151 -5.07 -5.98 2.69
C MET A 151 -5.29 -6.15 1.17
N PRO A 152 -4.87 -7.26 0.52
CA PRO A 152 -5.10 -7.45 -0.91
C PRO A 152 -6.59 -7.44 -1.29
N LYS A 153 -7.45 -8.01 -0.44
CA LYS A 153 -8.90 -8.05 -0.64
C LYS A 153 -9.50 -6.65 -0.57
N LEU A 154 -9.08 -5.85 0.40
CA LEU A 154 -9.52 -4.45 0.54
C LEU A 154 -9.18 -3.65 -0.72
N LEU A 155 -7.96 -3.78 -1.24
CA LEU A 155 -7.51 -3.06 -2.43
C LEU A 155 -8.30 -3.48 -3.68
N PHE A 156 -8.68 -4.76 -3.77
CA PHE A 156 -9.57 -5.23 -4.84
C PHE A 156 -10.95 -4.58 -4.79
N VAL A 157 -11.54 -4.43 -3.59
CA VAL A 157 -12.83 -3.74 -3.38
C VAL A 157 -12.73 -2.24 -3.66
N LEU A 158 -11.56 -1.63 -3.43
CA LEU A 158 -11.34 -0.21 -3.71
C LEU A 158 -11.30 0.10 -5.22
N LEU A 159 -11.00 -0.85 -6.10
CA LEU A 159 -11.00 -0.65 -7.55
C LEU A 159 -12.35 -0.18 -8.12
N PRO A 160 -13.48 -0.90 -7.91
CA PRO A 160 -14.79 -0.44 -8.38
C PRO A 160 -15.24 0.85 -7.69
N ILE A 161 -14.86 1.06 -6.44
CA ILE A 161 -15.15 2.32 -5.72
C ILE A 161 -14.41 3.49 -6.37
N PHE A 162 -13.11 3.34 -6.66
CA PHE A 162 -12.33 4.35 -7.35
C PHE A 162 -12.90 4.63 -8.74
N ALA A 163 -13.21 3.59 -9.52
CA ALA A 163 -13.84 3.72 -10.83
C ALA A 163 -15.18 4.45 -10.76
N PHE A 164 -15.98 4.16 -9.73
CA PHE A 164 -17.24 4.84 -9.48
C PHE A 164 -17.03 6.33 -9.17
N ILE A 165 -16.08 6.69 -8.32
CA ILE A 165 -15.74 8.10 -8.04
C ILE A 165 -15.31 8.81 -9.33
N VAL A 166 -14.42 8.20 -10.12
CA VAL A 166 -13.99 8.78 -11.41
C VAL A 166 -15.19 8.98 -12.35
N SER A 167 -16.16 8.06 -12.35
CA SER A 167 -17.37 8.17 -13.18
C SER A 167 -18.24 9.38 -12.85
N ILE A 168 -18.24 9.84 -11.59
CA ILE A 168 -18.98 11.03 -11.17
C ILE A 168 -18.38 12.31 -11.80
N PHE A 169 -17.04 12.37 -11.93
CA PHE A 169 -16.30 13.52 -12.48
C PHE A 169 -16.19 13.49 -14.02
N TYR A 170 -16.23 12.29 -14.62
CA TYR A 170 -16.05 12.07 -16.06
C TYR A 170 -17.25 11.35 -16.70
N ARG A 171 -18.45 11.91 -16.50
CA ARG A 171 -19.77 11.33 -16.88
C ARG A 171 -19.96 10.99 -18.36
N LYS A 172 -19.08 11.43 -19.26
CA LYS A 172 -19.19 11.18 -20.71
C LYS A 172 -18.73 9.77 -21.12
N ARG A 173 -18.11 9.00 -20.22
CA ARG A 173 -17.64 7.63 -20.48
C ARG A 173 -18.51 6.62 -19.73
N ARG A 174 -18.53 5.36 -20.20
CA ARG A 174 -19.26 4.29 -19.52
C ARG A 174 -18.48 3.76 -18.32
N TYR A 175 -19.18 3.25 -17.31
CA TYR A 175 -18.55 2.70 -16.09
C TYR A 175 -17.41 1.69 -16.34
N PRO A 176 -17.55 0.70 -17.27
CA PRO A 176 -16.44 -0.22 -17.55
C PRO A 176 -15.17 0.48 -18.04
N GLU A 177 -15.26 1.63 -18.70
CA GLU A 177 -14.10 2.39 -19.14
C GLU A 177 -13.32 2.96 -17.94
N HIS A 178 -14.04 3.48 -16.95
CA HIS A 178 -13.46 3.95 -15.69
C HIS A 178 -12.84 2.81 -14.88
N LEU A 179 -13.46 1.62 -14.93
CA LEU A 179 -12.93 0.43 -14.27
C LEU A 179 -11.62 -0.04 -14.91
N TYR A 180 -11.54 -0.11 -16.23
CA TYR A 180 -10.28 -0.43 -16.91
C TYR A 180 -9.19 0.61 -16.61
N PHE A 181 -9.55 1.89 -16.57
CA PHE A 181 -8.62 2.94 -16.17
C PHE A 181 -8.12 2.75 -14.72
N ALA A 182 -9.04 2.51 -13.77
CA ALA A 182 -8.74 2.26 -12.37
C ALA A 182 -7.74 1.11 -12.18
N ILE A 183 -7.99 0.00 -12.88
CA ILE A 183 -7.15 -1.19 -12.84
C ILE A 183 -5.73 -0.87 -13.32
N HIS A 184 -5.55 -0.24 -14.48
CA HIS A 184 -4.21 0.13 -14.96
C HIS A 184 -3.50 1.12 -14.04
N LEU A 185 -4.23 2.13 -13.53
CA LEU A 185 -3.65 3.12 -12.62
C LEU A 185 -3.13 2.47 -11.32
N HIS A 186 -3.93 1.60 -10.70
CA HIS A 186 -3.52 0.86 -9.50
C HIS A 186 -2.44 -0.19 -9.80
N THR A 187 -2.42 -0.76 -11.01
CA THR A 187 -1.34 -1.65 -11.44
C THR A 187 -0.01 -0.88 -11.46
N PHE A 188 0.01 0.33 -12.04
CA PHE A 188 1.20 1.18 -12.03
C PHE A 188 1.61 1.55 -10.60
N LEU A 189 0.64 1.89 -9.74
CA LEU A 189 0.89 2.13 -8.32
C LEU A 189 1.62 0.93 -7.68
N PHE A 190 1.14 -0.31 -7.86
CA PHE A 190 1.82 -1.48 -7.30
C PHE A 190 3.21 -1.70 -7.90
N VAL A 191 3.41 -1.47 -9.20
CA VAL A 191 4.75 -1.53 -9.81
C VAL A 191 5.69 -0.51 -9.17
N ALA A 192 5.27 0.74 -9.02
CA ALA A 192 6.07 1.79 -8.38
C ALA A 192 6.40 1.44 -6.93
N LEU A 193 5.41 0.98 -6.16
CA LEU A 193 5.60 0.53 -4.78
C LEU A 193 6.51 -0.70 -4.68
N THR A 194 6.49 -1.60 -5.67
CA THR A 194 7.39 -2.76 -5.74
C THR A 194 8.83 -2.32 -5.94
N VAL A 195 9.08 -1.35 -6.83
CA VAL A 195 10.42 -0.76 -7.03
C VAL A 195 10.93 -0.10 -5.76
N ILE A 196 10.07 0.67 -5.06
CA ILE A 196 10.40 1.27 -3.77
C ILE A 196 10.68 0.20 -2.71
N ALA A 197 9.92 -0.89 -2.68
CA ALA A 197 10.14 -1.97 -1.71
C ALA A 197 11.43 -2.74 -2.02
N LEU A 198 11.75 -2.98 -3.30
CA LEU A 198 12.98 -3.64 -3.74
C LEU A 198 14.24 -2.85 -3.36
N SER A 199 14.18 -1.51 -3.36
CA SER A 199 15.33 -0.68 -2.96
C SER A 199 15.77 -0.93 -1.52
N LYS A 200 14.87 -1.43 -0.65
CA LYS A 200 15.19 -1.81 0.74
C LYS A 200 16.06 -3.05 0.85
N PHE A 201 16.09 -3.92 -0.16
CA PHE A 201 16.89 -5.16 -0.13
C PHE A 201 18.35 -4.95 -0.51
N ALA A 202 18.70 -3.79 -1.09
CA ALA A 202 20.04 -3.44 -1.54
C ALA A 202 20.99 -3.11 -0.38
N ARG A 203 21.15 -4.05 0.56
CA ARG A 203 22.09 -3.98 1.69
C ARG A 203 23.49 -3.70 1.16
N GLY A 204 24.12 -2.62 1.64
CA GLY A 204 25.47 -2.20 1.22
C GLY A 204 25.52 -1.07 0.18
N VAL A 205 24.39 -0.71 -0.45
CA VAL A 205 24.32 0.51 -1.27
C VAL A 205 24.17 1.72 -0.36
N LEU A 206 24.94 2.78 -0.63
CA LEU A 206 24.89 4.01 0.17
C LEU A 206 23.46 4.61 0.15
N PRO A 207 22.95 5.09 1.31
CA PRO A 207 21.65 5.76 1.40
C PRO A 207 21.45 6.89 0.38
N ILE A 208 22.53 7.56 -0.02
CA ILE A 208 22.54 8.62 -1.03
C ILE A 208 22.04 8.17 -2.41
N VAL A 209 22.07 6.87 -2.71
CA VAL A 209 21.56 6.31 -3.97
C VAL A 209 20.12 5.80 -3.79
N LEU A 210 19.84 5.10 -2.69
CA LEU A 210 18.54 4.46 -2.46
C LEU A 210 17.42 5.48 -2.16
N VAL A 211 17.73 6.55 -1.42
CA VAL A 211 16.74 7.59 -1.07
C VAL A 211 16.22 8.31 -2.32
N PRO A 212 17.06 8.79 -3.26
CA PRO A 212 16.57 9.35 -4.52
C PRO A 212 15.74 8.37 -5.35
N ILE A 213 16.08 7.08 -5.39
CA ILE A 213 15.29 6.08 -6.11
C ILE A 213 13.89 5.94 -5.49
N ALA A 214 13.82 5.83 -4.16
CA ALA A 214 12.55 5.76 -3.46
C ALA A 214 11.71 7.03 -3.67
N PHE A 215 12.36 8.20 -3.62
CA PHE A 215 11.72 9.49 -3.86
C PHE A 215 11.22 9.63 -5.31
N ALA A 216 12.01 9.25 -6.30
CA ALA A 216 11.63 9.24 -7.71
C ALA A 216 10.47 8.27 -7.96
N GLY A 217 10.50 7.08 -7.35
CA GLY A 217 9.40 6.13 -7.37
C GLY A 217 8.11 6.73 -6.81
N LEU A 218 8.21 7.41 -5.67
CA LEU A 218 7.06 8.08 -5.03
C LEU A 218 6.49 9.20 -5.90
N LEU A 219 7.36 10.07 -6.43
CA LEU A 219 6.96 11.20 -7.28
C LEU A 219 6.42 10.74 -8.64
N SER A 220 6.82 9.57 -9.12
CA SER A 220 6.30 9.00 -10.36
C SER A 220 4.78 8.73 -10.30
N ILE A 221 4.22 8.44 -9.13
CA ILE A 221 2.79 8.10 -8.95
C ILE A 221 1.87 9.26 -9.35
N PRO A 222 1.95 10.46 -8.74
CA PRO A 222 1.10 11.58 -9.13
C PRO A 222 1.38 12.04 -10.56
N VAL A 223 2.64 12.07 -10.99
CA VAL A 223 3.01 12.44 -12.37
C VAL A 223 2.37 11.49 -13.38
N TYR A 224 2.44 10.19 -13.14
CA TYR A 224 1.80 9.18 -13.96
C TYR A 224 0.29 9.34 -14.01
N ALA A 225 -0.34 9.54 -12.85
CA ALA A 225 -1.78 9.72 -12.74
C ALA A 225 -2.23 10.90 -13.60
N THR A 226 -1.59 12.06 -13.47
CA THR A 226 -1.93 13.26 -14.23
C THR A 226 -1.79 13.07 -15.74
N ILE A 227 -0.71 12.45 -16.20
CA ILE A 227 -0.54 12.16 -17.63
C ILE A 227 -1.60 11.16 -18.11
N ALA A 228 -1.88 10.11 -17.33
CA ALA A 228 -2.83 9.07 -17.70
C ALA A 228 -4.28 9.60 -17.76
N PHE A 229 -4.72 10.40 -16.78
CA PHE A 229 -6.04 11.04 -16.79
C PHE A 229 -6.20 11.96 -18.00
N ARG A 230 -5.22 12.84 -18.24
CA ARG A 230 -5.24 13.74 -19.40
C ARG A 230 -5.30 12.96 -20.72
N ARG A 231 -4.54 11.86 -20.83
CA ARG A 231 -4.49 11.06 -22.06
C ARG A 231 -5.79 10.28 -22.30
N VAL A 232 -6.42 9.75 -21.25
CA VAL A 232 -7.62 8.91 -21.37
C VAL A 232 -8.91 9.73 -21.47
N TYR A 233 -9.02 10.80 -20.69
CA TYR A 233 -10.24 11.62 -20.61
C TYR A 233 -10.16 12.94 -21.38
N GLY A 234 -8.97 13.39 -21.78
CA GLY A 234 -8.75 14.67 -22.43
C GLY A 234 -8.82 15.86 -21.47
N GLY A 235 -8.64 17.07 -22.01
CA GLY A 235 -8.76 18.35 -21.30
C GLY A 235 -7.43 19.05 -20.96
N THR A 236 -7.56 20.22 -20.33
CA THR A 236 -6.42 21.04 -19.89
C THR A 236 -5.76 20.45 -18.65
N LEU A 237 -4.50 20.81 -18.40
CA LEU A 237 -3.77 20.37 -17.20
C LEU A 237 -4.47 20.84 -15.93
N ALA A 238 -4.79 22.14 -15.84
CA ALA A 238 -5.48 22.72 -14.69
C ALA A 238 -6.83 22.03 -14.41
N GLY A 239 -7.67 21.86 -15.44
CA GLY A 239 -8.97 21.20 -15.27
C GLY A 239 -8.84 19.73 -14.84
N THR A 240 -7.77 19.05 -15.25
CA THR A 240 -7.49 17.68 -14.82
C THR A 240 -7.01 17.63 -13.37
N LEU A 241 -6.09 18.50 -12.97
CA LEU A 241 -5.60 18.59 -11.59
C LEU A 241 -6.72 18.89 -10.60
N VAL A 242 -7.61 19.84 -10.92
CA VAL A 242 -8.76 20.15 -10.06
C VAL A 242 -9.64 18.91 -9.83
N LYS A 243 -9.91 18.15 -10.89
CA LYS A 243 -10.69 16.91 -10.79
C LYS A 243 -9.94 15.82 -10.04
N GLU A 244 -8.64 15.67 -10.27
CA GLU A 244 -7.79 14.70 -9.58
C GLU A 244 -7.72 14.96 -8.07
N ILE A 245 -7.62 16.22 -7.67
CA ILE A 245 -7.67 16.60 -6.25
C ILE A 245 -9.01 16.21 -5.65
N GLY A 246 -10.12 16.49 -6.33
CA GLY A 246 -11.46 16.11 -5.87
C GLY A 246 -11.66 14.60 -5.78
N ILE A 247 -11.30 13.86 -6.83
CA ILE A 247 -11.35 12.39 -6.87
C ILE A 247 -10.46 11.81 -5.78
N GLY A 248 -9.22 12.30 -5.68
CA GLY A 248 -8.23 11.86 -4.71
C GLY A 248 -8.65 12.10 -3.28
N PHE A 249 -9.25 13.25 -2.98
CA PHE A 249 -9.77 13.57 -1.65
C PHE A 249 -10.91 12.62 -1.24
N ILE A 250 -11.92 12.44 -2.11
CA ILE A 250 -13.04 11.53 -1.84
C ILE A 250 -12.53 10.10 -1.65
N TYR A 251 -11.63 9.66 -2.53
CA TYR A 251 -11.03 8.33 -2.45
C TYR A 251 -10.15 8.16 -1.19
N PHE A 252 -9.44 9.20 -0.77
CA PHE A 252 -8.65 9.19 0.46
C PHE A 252 -9.54 9.02 1.69
N VAL A 253 -10.63 9.80 1.82
CA VAL A 253 -11.56 9.69 2.95
C VAL A 253 -12.20 8.30 3.01
N LEU A 254 -12.64 7.77 1.86
CA LEU A 254 -13.22 6.42 1.79
C LEU A 254 -12.21 5.33 2.10
N SER A 255 -10.98 5.43 1.60
CA SER A 255 -9.94 4.42 1.86
C SER A 255 -9.49 4.44 3.32
N VAL A 256 -9.36 5.61 3.96
CA VAL A 256 -9.11 5.73 5.40
C VAL A 256 -10.25 5.12 6.20
N THR A 257 -11.50 5.43 5.86
CA THR A 257 -12.67 4.86 6.55
C THR A 257 -12.71 3.34 6.43
N ALA A 258 -12.46 2.80 5.23
CA ALA A 258 -12.42 1.37 5.00
C ALA A 258 -11.25 0.69 5.72
N MET A 259 -10.09 1.35 5.81
CA MET A 259 -8.94 0.89 6.59
C MET A 259 -9.27 0.84 8.09
N LEU A 260 -9.92 1.88 8.64
CA LEU A 260 -10.34 1.90 10.05
C LEU A 260 -11.36 0.80 10.34
N GLY A 261 -12.33 0.60 9.43
CA GLY A 261 -13.30 -0.50 9.52
C GLY A 261 -12.64 -1.87 9.50
N LEU A 262 -11.61 -2.05 8.66
CA LEU A 262 -10.81 -3.27 8.64
C LEU A 262 -10.05 -3.48 9.95
N VAL A 263 -9.35 -2.46 10.44
CA VAL A 263 -8.59 -2.52 11.70
C VAL A 263 -9.53 -2.89 12.85
N TYR A 264 -10.72 -2.28 12.89
CA TYR A 264 -11.75 -2.61 13.86
C TYR A 264 -12.26 -4.05 13.72
N TRP A 265 -12.52 -4.51 12.50
CA TRP A 265 -12.98 -5.88 12.25
C TRP A 265 -11.94 -6.92 12.68
N VAL A 266 -10.68 -6.77 12.28
CA VAL A 266 -9.56 -7.63 12.70
C VAL A 266 -9.37 -7.60 14.22
N SER A 267 -9.67 -6.47 14.85
CA SER A 267 -9.57 -6.31 16.30
C SER A 267 -10.59 -7.07 17.13
N ILE A 268 -11.69 -7.47 16.51
CA ILE A 268 -12.79 -8.20 17.17
C ILE A 268 -12.78 -9.68 16.78
N PHE A 269 -12.44 -9.99 15.53
CA PHE A 269 -12.49 -11.34 14.95
C PHE A 269 -11.09 -11.87 14.63
#